data_AF-A0AAN4RK75-F1
#
_entry.id   AF-A0AAN4RK75-F1
#
_cell.length_a   1.000
_cell.length_b   1.000
_cell.length_c   1.000
_cell.angle_alpha   90.00
_cell.angle_beta   90.00
_cell.angle_gamma   90.00
#
_symmetry.space_group_name_H-M   'P 1'
#
loop_
_entity.id
_entity.type
_entity.pdbx_description
1 polymer ?
#
loop_
_entity_poly.entity_id
_entity_poly.type
_entity_poly.pdbx_seq_one_letter_code
_entity_poly.pdbx_strand_id
1 'polypeptide(L)'
;MVLDKKEGRNSDRLDFALFRKEHERGNYPGFMVNYFESLTLEEQRNYFRAYQTVRAQLRDEQDLIDHLLPFLQKGTVDPTFEREFFLYVLFFGPNLDVKEIYRKEAFLELLTKYAQEVSDELEAMHAPLTPDSVFEEGECPF
;
A
#
# COMPACT_ATOMS: atom_id res chain seq x y z
N MET A 1 -4.16 33.62 16.47
CA MET A 1 -3.99 32.42 17.33
C MET A 1 -2.99 31.51 16.65
N VAL A 2 -1.80 31.35 17.24
CA VAL A 2 -0.76 30.44 16.74
C VAL A 2 -0.97 29.11 17.46
N LEU A 3 -1.79 28.22 16.88
CA LEU A 3 -1.97 26.87 17.39
C LEU A 3 -0.71 26.05 17.07
N ASP A 4 0.12 25.92 18.10
CA ASP A 4 0.75 24.69 18.54
C ASP A 4 1.36 23.73 17.50
N LYS A 5 2.48 24.16 16.90
CA LYS A 5 3.41 23.23 16.22
C LYS A 5 4.17 22.31 17.19
N LYS A 6 3.89 22.34 18.50
CA LYS A 6 4.53 21.48 19.51
C LYS A 6 3.62 20.30 19.88
N GLU A 7 2.30 20.50 20.00
CA GLU A 7 1.34 19.42 20.27
C GLU A 7 1.38 18.31 19.20
N GLY A 8 1.37 18.66 17.91
CA GLY A 8 1.42 17.67 16.83
C GLY A 8 2.69 16.80 16.83
N ARG A 9 3.83 17.35 17.29
CA ARG A 9 5.10 16.60 17.39
C ARG A 9 5.15 15.64 18.58
N ASN A 10 4.39 15.92 19.64
CA ASN A 10 4.28 15.03 20.78
C ASN A 10 3.29 13.89 20.52
N SER A 11 2.21 14.13 19.78
CA SER A 11 1.26 13.07 19.37
C SER A 11 1.94 12.03 18.49
N ASP A 12 2.57 12.43 17.38
CA ASP A 12 3.25 11.49 16.45
C ASP A 12 4.31 10.62 17.15
N ARG A 13 5.01 11.18 18.14
CA ARG A 13 5.98 10.43 18.96
C ARG A 13 5.31 9.45 19.90
N LEU A 14 4.20 9.82 20.51
CA LEU A 14 3.43 8.95 21.41
C LEU A 14 2.78 7.81 20.63
N ASP A 15 2.17 8.14 19.48
CA ASP A 15 1.49 7.20 18.58
C ASP A 15 2.49 6.19 18.00
N PHE A 16 3.68 6.66 17.57
CA PHE A 16 4.76 5.77 17.14
C PHE A 16 5.25 4.85 18.27
N ALA A 17 5.37 5.37 19.49
CA ALA A 17 5.80 4.58 20.64
C ALA A 17 4.77 3.51 21.02
N LEU A 18 3.47 3.82 20.89
CA LEU A 18 2.39 2.85 21.08
C LEU A 18 2.43 1.79 19.99
N PHE A 19 2.51 2.20 18.72
CA PHE A 19 2.59 1.32 17.56
C PHE A 19 3.75 0.32 17.65
N ARG A 20 4.93 0.79 18.06
CA ARG A 20 6.09 -0.06 18.33
C ARG A 20 5.81 -1.08 19.42
N LYS A 21 5.21 -0.67 20.54
CA LYS A 21 4.87 -1.58 21.64
C LYS A 21 3.87 -2.64 21.22
N GLU A 22 2.94 -2.33 20.32
CA GLU A 22 2.00 -3.32 19.79
C GLU A 22 2.68 -4.37 18.92
N HIS A 23 3.67 -3.98 18.10
CA HIS A 23 4.51 -4.91 17.36
C HIS A 23 5.33 -5.81 18.32
N GLU A 24 5.96 -5.21 19.34
CA GLU A 24 6.72 -5.96 20.37
C GLU A 24 5.85 -6.94 21.17
N ARG A 25 4.57 -6.62 21.38
CA ARG A 25 3.61 -7.49 22.10
C ARG A 25 3.03 -8.61 21.23
N GLY A 26 3.28 -8.60 19.92
CA GLY A 26 2.72 -9.59 18.99
C GLY A 26 1.22 -9.40 18.73
N ASN A 27 0.70 -8.17 18.86
CA ASN A 27 -0.69 -7.87 18.52
C ASN A 27 -0.95 -7.93 17.01
N TYR A 28 0.10 -7.75 16.21
CA TYR A 28 0.05 -7.88 14.76
C TYR A 28 0.55 -9.27 14.32
N PRO A 29 0.15 -9.74 13.13
CA PRO A 29 0.70 -10.96 12.55
C PRO A 29 2.23 -10.98 12.54
N GLY A 30 2.81 -12.15 12.79
CA GLY A 30 4.27 -12.29 12.94
C GLY A 30 5.08 -11.78 11.75
N PHE A 31 4.53 -11.83 10.52
CA PHE A 31 5.21 -11.27 9.35
C PHE A 31 5.38 -9.74 9.42
N MET A 32 4.40 -9.01 9.98
CA MET A 32 4.51 -7.56 10.17
C MET A 32 5.54 -7.24 11.24
N VAL A 33 5.51 -8.00 12.34
CA VAL A 33 6.47 -7.85 13.44
C VAL A 33 7.90 -8.08 12.93
N ASN A 34 8.13 -9.20 12.25
CA ASN A 34 9.45 -9.55 11.70
C ASN A 34 9.93 -8.50 10.69
N TYR A 35 9.05 -8.01 9.81
CA TYR A 35 9.41 -6.94 8.88
C TYR A 35 9.79 -5.66 9.63
N PHE A 36 8.94 -5.22 10.56
CA PHE A 36 9.19 -4.01 11.34
C PHE A 36 10.49 -4.06 12.15
N GLU A 37 10.83 -5.21 12.73
CA GLU A 37 12.08 -5.43 13.47
C GLU A 37 13.33 -5.44 12.57
N SER A 38 13.18 -5.80 11.29
CA SER A 38 14.28 -5.76 10.33
C SER A 38 14.67 -4.34 9.88
N LEU A 39 13.78 -3.36 10.10
CA LEU A 39 13.97 -1.97 9.69
C LEU A 39 14.82 -1.16 10.67
N THR A 40 15.55 -0.18 10.16
CA THR A 40 16.18 0.87 10.97
C THR A 40 15.12 1.76 11.64
N LEU A 41 15.53 2.53 12.65
CA LEU A 41 14.62 3.46 13.35
C LEU A 41 13.95 4.48 12.42
N GLU A 42 14.66 4.94 11.39
CA GLU A 42 14.13 5.89 10.41
C GLU A 42 13.09 5.22 9.50
N GLU A 43 13.40 4.02 9.00
CA GLU A 43 12.49 3.23 8.18
C GLU A 43 11.24 2.81 8.96
N GLN A 44 11.37 2.45 10.23
CA GLN A 44 10.22 2.18 11.12
C GLN A 44 9.28 3.38 11.23
N ARG A 45 9.83 4.61 11.27
CA ARG A 45 9.02 5.84 11.28
C ARG A 45 8.33 6.08 9.95
N ASN A 46 9.00 5.80 8.83
CA ASN A 46 8.41 5.91 7.50
C ASN A 46 7.28 4.89 7.32
N TYR A 47 7.53 3.64 7.72
CA TYR A 47 6.53 2.58 7.78
C TYR A 47 5.31 2.98 8.62
N PHE A 48 5.53 3.48 9.84
CA PHE A 48 4.44 3.94 10.70
C PHE A 48 3.60 5.05 10.05
N ARG A 49 4.23 6.02 9.40
CA ARG A 49 3.52 7.12 8.71
C ARG A 49 2.73 6.63 7.50
N ALA A 50 3.32 5.74 6.70
CA ALA A 50 2.66 5.13 5.56
C ALA A 50 1.44 4.31 6.03
N TYR A 51 1.64 3.48 7.06
CA TYR A 51 0.59 2.68 7.69
C TYR A 51 -0.57 3.55 8.21
N GLN A 52 -0.27 4.61 8.97
CA GLN A 52 -1.31 5.51 9.49
C GLN A 52 -2.06 6.26 8.38
N THR A 53 -1.35 6.67 7.31
CA THR A 53 -1.96 7.33 6.15
C THR A 53 -3.01 6.43 5.51
N VAL A 54 -2.64 5.19 5.19
CA VAL A 54 -3.57 4.25 4.56
C VAL A 54 -4.69 3.86 5.52
N ARG A 55 -4.36 3.53 6.78
CA ARG A 55 -5.35 3.20 7.83
C ARG A 55 -6.43 4.28 7.99
N ALA A 56 -6.08 5.55 7.89
CA ALA A 56 -7.05 6.66 8.00
C ALA A 56 -8.09 6.68 6.86
N GLN A 57 -7.77 6.08 5.72
CA GLN A 57 -8.61 6.03 4.52
C GLN A 57 -9.54 4.81 4.51
N LEU A 58 -9.21 3.77 5.27
CA LEU A 58 -9.96 2.52 5.32
C LEU A 58 -11.11 2.58 6.34
N ARG A 59 -12.06 1.66 6.18
CA ARG A 59 -13.14 1.47 7.14
C ARG A 59 -12.68 0.67 8.35
N ASP A 60 -11.96 -0.42 8.10
CA ASP A 60 -11.35 -1.28 9.11
C ASP A 60 -9.82 -1.28 8.97
N GLU A 61 -9.13 -1.40 10.09
CA GLU A 61 -7.69 -1.62 10.12
C GLU A 61 -7.33 -3.04 9.65
N GLN A 62 -8.25 -4.00 9.85
CA GLN A 62 -8.03 -5.37 9.42
C GLN A 62 -7.87 -5.49 7.89
N ASP A 63 -8.57 -4.66 7.11
CA ASP A 63 -8.41 -4.61 5.66
C ASP A 63 -6.98 -4.26 5.23
N LEU A 64 -6.32 -3.35 5.97
CA LEU A 64 -4.91 -3.04 5.73
C LEU A 64 -4.06 -4.27 6.02
N ILE A 65 -4.25 -4.88 7.19
CA ILE A 65 -3.45 -6.03 7.66
C ILE A 65 -3.56 -7.22 6.69
N ASP A 66 -4.77 -7.55 6.26
CA ASP A 66 -5.06 -8.69 5.38
C ASP A 66 -4.41 -8.55 4.01
N HIS A 67 -4.25 -7.30 3.55
CA HIS A 67 -3.66 -6.99 2.25
C HIS A 67 -2.22 -6.49 2.33
N LEU A 68 -1.62 -6.40 3.53
CA LEU A 68 -0.28 -5.80 3.70
C LEU A 68 0.86 -6.72 3.22
N LEU A 69 0.70 -8.03 3.35
CA LEU A 69 1.76 -9.01 3.14
C LEU A 69 2.47 -8.90 1.77
N PRO A 70 1.77 -8.75 0.63
CA PRO A 70 2.43 -8.64 -0.68
C PRO A 70 3.34 -7.40 -0.80
N PHE A 71 3.03 -6.33 -0.09
CA PHE A 71 3.84 -5.10 -0.11
C PHE A 71 5.10 -5.25 0.72
N LEU A 72 4.99 -5.87 1.90
CA LEU A 72 6.16 -6.11 2.76
C LEU A 72 7.15 -7.09 2.10
N GLN A 73 6.64 -8.06 1.32
CA GLN A 73 7.47 -8.98 0.55
C GLN A 73 8.28 -8.28 -0.55
N LYS A 74 7.79 -7.16 -1.11
CA LYS A 74 8.53 -6.35 -2.08
C LYS A 74 9.63 -5.51 -1.44
N GLY A 75 9.70 -5.46 -0.11
CA GLY A 75 10.80 -4.86 0.65
C GLY A 75 10.72 -3.34 0.82
N THR A 76 9.75 -2.66 0.22
CA THR A 76 9.75 -1.19 0.16
C THR A 76 8.45 -0.61 0.71
N VAL A 77 8.46 -0.15 1.95
CA VAL A 77 7.46 0.82 2.42
C VAL A 77 8.02 2.22 2.23
N ASP A 78 7.87 2.70 1.01
CA ASP A 78 8.26 4.02 0.50
C ASP A 78 7.05 5.00 0.58
N PRO A 79 7.23 6.33 0.45
CA PRO A 79 6.14 7.30 0.28
C PRO A 79 5.03 6.94 -0.74
N THR A 80 5.29 6.01 -1.66
CA THR A 80 4.37 5.47 -2.66
C THR A 80 3.48 4.34 -2.14
N PHE A 81 3.65 3.90 -0.89
CA PHE A 81 2.87 2.83 -0.28
C PHE A 81 1.35 3.04 -0.40
N GLU A 82 0.86 4.27 -0.19
CA GLU A 82 -0.55 4.63 -0.37
C GLU A 82 -1.04 4.36 -1.81
N ARG A 83 -0.26 4.79 -2.80
CA ARG A 83 -0.53 4.57 -4.23
C ARG A 83 -0.56 3.07 -4.52
N GLU A 84 0.47 2.35 -4.11
CA GLU A 84 0.58 0.91 -4.38
C GLU A 84 -0.56 0.11 -3.75
N PHE A 85 -0.92 0.45 -2.51
CA PHE A 85 -2.04 -0.18 -1.82
C PHE A 85 -3.36 0.10 -2.54
N PHE A 86 -3.58 1.35 -2.95
CA PHE A 86 -4.78 1.73 -3.70
C PHE A 86 -4.92 0.98 -5.03
N LEU A 87 -3.86 0.97 -5.85
CA LEU A 87 -3.88 0.28 -7.15
C LEU A 87 -4.04 -1.23 -6.99
N TYR A 88 -3.41 -1.84 -5.99
CA TYR A 88 -3.58 -3.26 -5.69
C TYR A 88 -5.02 -3.60 -5.34
N VAL A 89 -5.66 -2.85 -4.44
CA VAL A 89 -7.05 -3.08 -4.06
C VAL A 89 -7.97 -2.89 -5.26
N LEU A 90 -7.69 -1.90 -6.11
CA LEU A 90 -8.50 -1.57 -7.28
C LEU A 90 -8.44 -2.64 -8.38
N PHE A 91 -7.26 -3.20 -8.66
CA PHE A 91 -7.05 -4.08 -9.82
C PHE A 91 -6.81 -5.55 -9.49
N PHE A 92 -6.23 -5.84 -8.32
CA PHE A 92 -5.66 -7.15 -8.00
C PHE A 92 -6.26 -7.77 -6.74
N GLY A 93 -7.32 -7.19 -6.16
CA GLY A 93 -8.08 -7.77 -5.07
C GLY A 93 -9.14 -8.76 -5.58
N PRO A 94 -8.87 -10.07 -5.69
CA PRO A 94 -9.90 -11.02 -6.09
C PRO A 94 -11.04 -10.99 -5.05
N ASN A 95 -12.23 -10.53 -5.48
CA ASN A 95 -13.44 -10.40 -4.67
C ASN A 95 -13.51 -9.24 -3.68
N LEU A 96 -12.66 -8.21 -3.83
CA LEU A 96 -12.73 -7.02 -2.97
C LEU A 96 -13.73 -6.01 -3.53
N ASP A 97 -14.80 -5.70 -2.80
CA ASP A 97 -15.57 -4.48 -3.07
C ASP A 97 -14.79 -3.30 -2.48
N VAL A 98 -14.21 -2.48 -3.34
CA VAL A 98 -13.46 -1.28 -2.96
C VAL A 98 -14.28 -0.35 -2.06
N LYS A 99 -15.62 -0.37 -2.18
CA LYS A 99 -16.53 0.41 -1.33
C LYS A 99 -16.65 -0.15 0.08
N GLU A 100 -16.35 -1.42 0.29
CA GLU A 100 -16.32 -2.06 1.61
C GLU A 100 -14.99 -1.79 2.32
N ILE A 101 -13.89 -1.68 1.59
CA ILE A 101 -12.56 -1.40 2.13
C ILE A 101 -12.37 0.08 2.45
N TYR A 102 -12.66 0.96 1.49
CA TYR A 102 -12.41 2.39 1.64
C TYR A 102 -13.62 3.14 2.20
N ARG A 103 -13.32 4.21 2.94
CA ARG A 103 -14.29 5.27 3.17
C ARG A 103 -14.61 5.94 1.84
N LYS A 104 -15.88 6.30 1.64
CA LYS A 104 -16.36 6.81 0.35
C LYS A 104 -15.58 8.04 -0.10
N GLU A 105 -15.38 8.99 0.81
CA GLU A 105 -14.69 10.25 0.53
C GLU A 105 -13.22 10.00 0.18
N ALA A 106 -12.53 9.16 0.97
CA ALA A 106 -11.15 8.79 0.74
C ALA A 106 -10.97 8.07 -0.61
N PHE A 107 -11.87 7.15 -0.96
CA PHE A 107 -11.83 6.48 -2.26
C PHE A 107 -11.91 7.47 -3.42
N LEU A 108 -12.84 8.43 -3.37
CA LEU A 108 -13.00 9.44 -4.43
C LEU A 108 -11.77 10.37 -4.52
N GLU A 109 -11.18 10.73 -3.38
CA GLU A 109 -9.94 11.50 -3.33
C GLU A 109 -8.77 10.74 -3.96
N LEU A 110 -8.58 9.46 -3.59
CA LEU A 110 -7.53 8.60 -4.16
C LEU A 110 -7.73 8.36 -5.66
N LEU A 111 -8.97 8.10 -6.08
CA LEU A 111 -9.30 7.94 -7.50
C LEU A 111 -8.99 9.20 -8.30
N THR A 112 -9.25 10.38 -7.73
CA THR A 112 -8.91 11.66 -8.37
C THR A 112 -7.40 11.88 -8.39
N LYS A 113 -6.72 11.56 -7.28
CA LYS A 113 -5.28 11.72 -7.12
C LYS A 113 -4.48 10.85 -8.09
N TYR A 114 -4.92 9.63 -8.32
CA TYR A 114 -4.24 8.63 -9.16
C TYR A 114 -4.98 8.36 -10.48
N ALA A 115 -5.83 9.28 -10.93
CA ALA A 115 -6.70 9.08 -12.09
C ALA A 115 -5.93 8.70 -13.37
N GLN A 116 -4.77 9.33 -13.60
CA GLN A 116 -3.95 9.03 -14.77
C GLN A 116 -3.43 7.60 -14.74
N GLU A 117 -2.86 7.17 -13.61
CA GLU A 117 -2.30 5.83 -13.44
C GLU A 117 -3.40 4.76 -13.58
N VAL A 118 -4.59 5.02 -13.04
CA VAL A 118 -5.75 4.14 -13.22
C VAL A 118 -6.14 4.05 -14.70
N SER A 119 -6.11 5.17 -15.44
CA SER A 119 -6.37 5.18 -16.89
C SER A 119 -5.33 4.36 -17.65
N ASP A 120 -4.05 4.59 -17.37
CA ASP A 120 -2.92 3.90 -18.02
C ASP A 120 -3.02 2.38 -17.81
N GLU A 121 -3.37 1.94 -16.60
CA GLU A 121 -3.46 0.51 -16.28
C GLU A 121 -4.72 -0.15 -16.86
N LEU A 122 -5.83 0.58 -16.95
CA LEU A 122 -7.00 0.14 -17.70
C LEU A 122 -6.67 -0.01 -19.19
N GLU A 123 -5.96 0.93 -19.79
CA GLU A 123 -5.51 0.83 -21.18
C GLU A 123 -4.57 -0.36 -21.38
N ALA A 124 -3.61 -0.58 -20.47
CA ALA A 124 -2.69 -1.71 -20.54
C ALA A 124 -3.40 -3.07 -20.46
N MET A 125 -4.44 -3.21 -19.61
CA MET A 125 -5.24 -4.44 -19.53
C MET A 125 -6.08 -4.71 -20.79
N HIS A 126 -6.48 -3.65 -21.50
CA HIS A 126 -7.28 -3.74 -22.74
C HIS A 126 -6.44 -3.64 -24.01
N ALA A 127 -5.12 -3.47 -23.88
CA ALA A 127 -4.23 -3.44 -25.01
C ALA A 127 -4.33 -4.79 -25.74
N PRO A 128 -4.62 -4.79 -27.06
CA PRO A 128 -4.65 -6.03 -27.82
C PRO A 128 -3.27 -6.68 -27.71
N LEU A 129 -3.24 -7.97 -27.37
CA LEU A 129 -2.03 -8.78 -27.49
C LEU A 129 -1.57 -8.68 -28.95
N THR A 130 -0.59 -7.82 -29.22
CA THR A 130 -0.04 -7.69 -30.57
C THR A 130 0.58 -9.04 -30.93
N PRO A 131 0.15 -9.68 -32.03
CA PRO A 131 0.67 -10.98 -32.44
C PRO A 131 2.02 -10.78 -33.13
N ASP A 132 3.05 -10.34 -32.40
CA ASP A 132 4.40 -10.10 -32.96
C ASP A 132 5.49 -10.91 -32.22
N SER A 133 5.15 -12.08 -31.67
CA SER A 133 6.15 -12.98 -31.08
C SER A 133 6.01 -14.47 -31.44
N VAL A 134 5.24 -14.79 -32.48
CA VAL A 134 5.23 -16.15 -33.06
C VAL A 134 5.54 -16.03 -34.53
N PHE A 135 6.82 -15.88 -34.88
CA PHE A 135 7.48 -16.39 -36.09
C PHE A 135 8.97 -15.98 -36.02
N GLU A 136 9.72 -16.56 -35.08
CA GLU A 136 11.10 -16.89 -35.43
C GLU A 136 11.00 -18.20 -36.21
N GLU A 137 11.08 -18.10 -37.54
CA GLU A 137 11.32 -19.24 -38.41
C GLU A 137 12.65 -19.88 -38.01
N GLY A 138 12.58 -20.88 -37.13
CA GLY A 138 13.68 -21.78 -36.87
C GLY A 138 14.04 -22.49 -38.17
N GLU A 139 15.24 -22.21 -38.68
CA GLU A 139 15.89 -22.96 -39.75
C GLU A 139 15.80 -24.47 -39.44
N CYS A 140 15.12 -25.23 -40.30
CA CYS A 140 15.19 -26.69 -40.31
C CYS A 140 16.38 -27.13 -41.18
N PRO A 141 17.42 -27.76 -40.62
CA PRO A 141 18.44 -28.40 -41.45
C PRO A 141 17.93 -29.78 -41.90
N PHE A 142 17.86 -29.98 -43.22
CA PHE A 142 17.88 -31.31 -43.86
C PHE A 142 19.31 -31.64 -44.29
#